data_AF-A4EZD9-F1
#
_entry.id   AF-A4EZD9-F1
#
_cell.length_a   1.000
_cell.length_b   1.000
_cell.length_c   1.000
_cell.angle_alpha   90.00
_cell.angle_beta   90.00
_cell.angle_gamma   90.00
#
_symmetry.space_group_name_H-M   'P 1'
#
loop_
_entity.id
_entity.type
_entity.pdbx_description
1 polymer ?
#
loop_
_entity_poly.entity_id
_entity_poly.type
_entity_poly.pdbx_seq_one_letter_code
_entity_poly.pdbx_strand_id
1 'polypeptide(L)'
;MRDLFIGLFEKLVTVFVVLMCLGVIAGAFGAFVAPAPNGGIIPAILVLVLGSIYAVMMGGMMYLFLGVYHNTKRTAEAIEKLAER
;
A
#
# COMPACT_ATOMS: atom_id res chain seq x y z
N MET A 1 -21.83 -3.35 -12.05
CA MET A 1 -21.43 -2.19 -11.21
C MET A 1 -20.42 -2.56 -10.12
N ARG A 2 -20.55 -3.73 -9.48
CA ARG A 2 -19.61 -4.23 -8.45
C ARG A 2 -18.16 -4.36 -8.93
N ASP A 3 -17.93 -4.94 -10.10
CA ASP A 3 -16.55 -5.12 -10.62
C ASP A 3 -15.86 -3.80 -10.99
N LEU A 4 -16.63 -2.77 -11.37
CA LEU A 4 -16.11 -1.42 -11.58
C LEU A 4 -15.64 -0.80 -10.25
N PHE A 5 -16.42 -0.94 -9.17
CA PHE A 5 -16.06 -0.42 -7.86
C PHE A 5 -14.81 -1.10 -7.30
N ILE A 6 -14.73 -2.43 -7.40
CA ILE A 6 -13.56 -3.18 -6.90
C ILE A 6 -12.32 -2.84 -7.71
N GLY A 7 -12.43 -2.83 -9.05
CA GLY A 7 -11.31 -2.49 -9.91
C GLY A 7 -10.83 -1.06 -9.73
N LEU A 8 -11.74 -0.11 -9.45
CA LEU A 8 -11.38 1.26 -9.11
C LEU A 8 -10.69 1.33 -7.75
N PHE A 9 -11.19 0.60 -6.75
CA PHE A 9 -10.62 0.56 -5.41
C PHE A 9 -9.22 -0.06 -5.40
N GLU A 10 -8.99 -1.12 -6.17
CA GLU A 10 -7.67 -1.72 -6.36
C GLU A 10 -6.68 -0.71 -6.97
N LYS A 11 -7.06 -0.06 -8.07
CA LYS A 11 -6.23 1.00 -8.69
C LYS A 11 -5.95 2.15 -7.72
N LEU A 12 -6.95 2.56 -6.94
CA LEU A 12 -6.81 3.61 -5.95
C LEU A 12 -5.79 3.20 -4.87
N VAL A 13 -5.89 1.99 -4.33
CA VAL A 13 -4.92 1.44 -3.37
C VAL A 13 -3.52 1.43 -3.97
N THR A 14 -3.37 0.97 -5.22
CA THR A 14 -2.07 0.99 -5.91
C THR A 14 -1.50 2.41 -6.00
N VAL A 15 -2.32 3.39 -6.37
CA VAL A 15 -1.90 4.81 -6.42
C VAL A 15 -1.45 5.28 -5.04
N PHE A 16 -2.19 4.98 -3.97
CA PHE A 16 -1.79 5.33 -2.61
C PHE A 16 -0.45 4.72 -2.21
N VAL A 17 -0.21 3.45 -2.54
CA VAL A 17 1.05 2.78 -2.23
C VAL A 17 2.21 3.42 -2.99
N VAL A 18 2.03 3.75 -4.27
CA VAL A 18 3.04 4.47 -5.05
C VAL A 18 3.32 5.84 -4.45
N LEU A 19 2.30 6.59 -4.07
CA LEU A 19 2.45 7.89 -3.43
C LEU A 19 3.14 7.79 -2.07
N MET A 20 2.87 6.75 -1.27
CA MET A 20 3.60 6.50 -0.03
C MET A 20 5.09 6.26 -0.28
N CYS A 21 5.44 5.42 -1.26
CA CYS A 21 6.83 5.18 -1.62
C CYS A 21 7.54 6.47 -2.08
N LEU A 22 6.87 7.27 -2.92
CA LEU A 22 7.38 8.58 -3.34
C LEU A 22 7.54 9.54 -2.15
N GLY A 23 6.59 9.53 -1.21
CA GLY A 23 6.66 10.30 0.03
C GLY A 23 7.86 9.93 0.90
N VAL A 24 8.19 8.64 1.01
CA VAL A 24 9.39 8.18 1.74
C VAL A 24 10.67 8.67 1.06
N ILE A 25 10.76 8.55 -0.26
CA ILE A 25 11.92 9.03 -1.03
C ILE A 25 12.07 10.55 -0.89
N ALA A 26 10.98 11.30 -1.06
CA ALA A 26 10.96 12.75 -0.92
C ALA A 26 11.31 13.20 0.50
N GLY A 27 10.78 12.50 1.52
CA GLY A 27 11.10 12.75 2.92
C GLY A 27 12.57 12.48 3.24
N ALA A 28 13.13 11.39 2.73
CA ALA A 28 14.55 11.07 2.89
C ALA A 28 15.46 12.11 2.21
N PHE A 29 15.11 12.52 0.99
CA PHE A 29 15.81 13.60 0.30
C PHE A 29 15.73 14.93 1.08
N GLY A 30 14.54 15.28 1.59
CA GLY A 30 14.33 16.45 2.43
C GLY A 30 15.18 16.43 3.70
N ALA A 31 15.25 15.29 4.38
CA ALA A 31 16.10 15.10 5.55
C ALA A 31 17.60 15.18 5.20
N PHE A 32 18.00 14.74 4.02
CA PHE A 32 19.38 14.83 3.58
C PHE A 32 19.83 16.27 3.32
N VAL A 33 19.00 17.08 2.66
CA VAL A 33 19.34 18.47 2.28
C VAL A 33 19.02 19.50 3.39
N ALA A 34 18.37 19.08 4.48
CA ALA A 34 18.03 19.98 5.56
C ALA A 34 19.27 20.55 6.27
N PRO A 35 19.19 21.77 6.83
CA PRO A 35 20.29 22.34 7.60
C PRO A 35 20.61 21.53 8.86
N ALA A 36 21.89 21.55 9.26
CA ALA A 36 22.30 21.05 10.57
C ALA A 36 21.57 21.84 11.69
N PRO A 37 21.24 21.18 12.82
CA PRO A 37 21.66 19.84 13.23
C PRO A 37 20.71 18.71 12.79
N ASN A 38 19.54 19.04 12.22
CA ASN A 38 18.46 18.08 11.98
C ASN A 38 18.54 17.40 10.60
N GLY A 39 19.45 17.84 9.73
CA GLY A 39 19.68 17.25 8.41
C GLY A 39 20.97 16.45 8.29
N GLY A 40 21.11 15.77 7.15
CA GLY A 40 22.28 14.98 6.80
C GLY A 40 21.98 13.49 6.61
N ILE A 41 23.04 12.69 6.55
CA ILE A 41 22.92 11.28 6.14
C ILE A 41 22.19 10.40 7.17
N ILE A 42 22.40 10.64 8.47
CA ILE A 42 21.78 9.85 9.53
C ILE A 42 20.26 10.05 9.56
N PRO A 43 19.72 11.29 9.61
CA PRO A 43 18.29 11.52 9.49
C PRO A 43 17.67 10.94 8.21
N ALA A 44 18.35 11.07 7.06
CA ALA A 44 17.86 10.53 5.79
C ALA A 44 17.73 9.00 5.82
N ILE A 45 18.72 8.29 6.37
CA ILE A 45 18.67 6.82 6.54
C ILE A 45 17.54 6.44 7.49
N LEU A 46 17.35 7.16 8.60
CA LEU A 46 16.24 6.90 9.53
C LEU A 46 14.89 7.03 8.85
N VAL A 47 14.70 8.08 8.03
CA VAL A 47 13.46 8.26 7.24
C VAL A 47 13.28 7.13 6.24
N LEU A 48 14.33 6.70 5.53
CA LEU A 48 14.23 5.57 4.60
C LEU A 48 13.81 4.28 5.31
N VAL A 49 14.44 3.96 6.43
CA VAL A 49 14.17 2.71 7.16
C VAL A 49 12.76 2.74 7.76
N LEU A 50 12.44 3.75 8.57
CA LEU A 50 11.14 3.83 9.25
C LEU A 50 10.00 4.06 8.26
N GLY A 51 10.22 4.91 7.26
CA GLY A 51 9.26 5.20 6.21
C GLY A 51 8.97 3.98 5.34
N SER A 52 9.98 3.20 4.96
CA SER A 52 9.78 1.98 4.17
C SER A 52 9.06 0.90 4.97
N ILE A 53 9.39 0.72 6.26
CA ILE A 53 8.66 -0.19 7.14
C ILE A 53 7.18 0.22 7.20
N TYR A 54 6.90 1.51 7.42
CA TYR A 54 5.54 2.03 7.44
C TYR A 54 4.81 1.81 6.10
N ALA A 55 5.45 2.11 4.97
CA ALA A 55 4.87 1.93 3.65
C ALA A 55 4.54 0.46 3.36
N VAL A 56 5.43 -0.48 3.72
CA VAL A 56 5.20 -1.92 3.59
C VAL A 56 4.05 -2.38 4.47
N MET A 57 4.01 -1.96 5.74
CA MET A 57 2.93 -2.34 6.65
C MET A 57 1.58 -1.78 6.18
N MET A 58 1.51 -0.50 5.85
CA MET A 58 0.27 0.14 5.42
C MET A 58 -0.19 -0.38 4.06
N GLY A 59 0.70 -0.45 3.07
CA GLY A 59 0.39 -0.99 1.76
C GLY A 59 -0.01 -2.47 1.82
N GLY A 60 0.72 -3.26 2.61
CA GLY A 60 0.41 -4.66 2.87
C GLY A 60 -0.98 -4.86 3.47
N MET A 61 -1.35 -4.06 4.47
CA MET A 61 -2.70 -4.09 5.06
C MET A 61 -3.79 -3.73 4.04
N MET A 62 -3.59 -2.70 3.21
CA MET A 62 -4.55 -2.32 2.17
C MET A 62 -4.78 -3.46 1.17
N TYR A 63 -3.69 -4.10 0.69
CA TYR A 63 -3.80 -5.25 -0.21
C TYR A 63 -4.36 -6.49 0.47
N LEU A 64 -4.15 -6.68 1.77
CA LEU A 64 -4.75 -7.78 2.52
C LEU A 64 -6.28 -7.70 2.48
N PHE A 65 -6.86 -6.52 2.72
CA PHE A 65 -8.31 -6.33 2.63
C PHE A 65 -8.85 -6.63 1.22
N LEU A 66 -8.15 -6.19 0.18
CA LEU A 66 -8.47 -6.56 -1.20
C LEU A 66 -8.40 -8.07 -1.40
N GLY A 67 -7.37 -8.74 -0.88
CA GLY A 67 -7.21 -10.19 -0.97
C GLY A 67 -8.35 -10.97 -0.29
N VAL A 68 -8.75 -10.56 0.91
CA VAL A 68 -9.89 -11.16 1.64
C VAL A 68 -11.18 -11.04 0.84
N TYR A 69 -11.41 -9.88 0.21
CA TYR A 69 -12.57 -9.67 -0.64
C TYR A 69 -12.58 -10.64 -1.83
N HIS A 70 -11.48 -10.73 -2.58
CA HIS A 70 -11.36 -11.62 -3.73
C HIS A 70 -11.50 -13.10 -3.36
N ASN A 71 -10.93 -13.51 -2.22
CA ASN A 71 -11.06 -14.88 -1.72
C ASN A 71 -12.50 -15.21 -1.35
N THR A 72 -13.20 -14.30 -0.65
CA THR A 72 -14.61 -14.50 -0.29
C THR A 72 -15.49 -14.58 -1.53
N LYS A 73 -15.27 -13.72 -2.53
CA LYS A 73 -15.99 -13.76 -3.81
C LYS A 73 -15.78 -15.10 -4.53
N ARG A 74 -14.54 -15.57 -4.65
CA ARG A 74 -14.22 -16.85 -5.30
C ARG A 74 -14.87 -18.04 -4.59
N THR A 75 -14.92 -18.01 -3.26
CA THR A 75 -15.61 -19.06 -2.48
C THR A 75 -17.11 -19.05 -2.71
N ALA A 76 -17.75 -17.87 -2.73
CA ALA A 76 -19.18 -17.76 -3.03
C ALA A 76 -19.52 -18.31 -4.42
N GLU A 77 -18.75 -17.91 -5.45
CA GLU A 77 -18.93 -18.43 -6.82
C GLU A 77 -18.73 -19.94 -6.93
N ALA A 78 -17.81 -20.51 -6.14
CA ALA A 78 -17.59 -21.96 -6.09
C ALA A 78 -18.76 -22.70 -5.43
N ILE A 79 -19.34 -22.14 -4.37
CA ILE A 79 -20.52 -22.70 -3.69
C ILE A 79 -21.75 -22.64 -4.58
N GLU A 80 -21.99 -21.53 -5.27
CA GLU A 80 -23.11 -21.40 -6.23
C GLU A 80 -23.02 -22.48 -7.31
N LYS A 81 -21.84 -22.70 -7.90
CA LYS A 81 -21.62 -23.77 -8.90
C LYS A 81 -21.78 -25.18 -8.34
N LEU A 82 -21.53 -25.39 -7.05
CA LEU A 82 -21.76 -26.68 -6.40
C LEU A 82 -23.25 -26.92 -6.15
N ALA A 83 -24.00 -25.87 -5.82
CA ALA A 83 -25.45 -25.94 -5.59
C ALA A 83 -26.25 -26.08 -6.90
N GLU A 84 -25.68 -25.67 -8.04
CA GLU A 84 -26.24 -25.87 -9.38
C GLU A 84 -26.06 -27.30 -9.94
N ARG A 85 -25.33 -28.18 -9.23
CA ARG A 85 -25.18 -29.60 -9.57
C ARG A 85 -26.20 -30.47 -8.84
#